data_AF-A0A6L7MBI2-F1
#
_entry.id   AF-A0A6L7MBI2-F1
#
_cell.length_a   1.000
_cell.length_b   1.000
_cell.length_c   1.000
_cell.angle_alpha   90.00
_cell.angle_beta   90.00
_cell.angle_gamma   90.00
#
_symmetry.space_group_name_H-M   'P 1'
#
loop_
_entity.id
_entity.type
_entity.pdbx_description
1 polymer ?
#
loop_
_entity_poly.entity_id
_entity_poly.type
_entity_poly.pdbx_seq_one_letter_code
_entity_poly.pdbx_strand_id
1 'polypeptide(L)'
;MKIRKHWGVADAKVHYRITSWGMGFFDINEVGHVSTKAGDCELDLYALSQDLKDRGMEFPVLLRFPHILQRMLDRLHSAFKKAMTSCEYAGDYVAAYPIKVNQQASVIQHFSLQNQHPVAFEVGSKAELIACLGLMQTQTIICNGYKDEAYIRLALTGCLLGHDVVIVLESLAELQHVLKLSAEINVQPALGMRVRLSAVANGKWQNTGGKRSKFGLTAGQVIQLHQE
;
A
#
# COMPACT_ATOMS: atom_id res chain seq x y z
N MET A 1 -42.63 22.04 -31.14
CA MET A 1 -42.40 20.65 -30.67
C MET A 1 -40.95 20.55 -30.21
N LYS A 2 -40.66 20.57 -28.89
CA LYS A 2 -39.29 20.45 -28.38
C LYS A 2 -38.86 18.99 -28.52
N ILE A 3 -37.93 18.69 -29.43
CA ILE A 3 -37.30 17.37 -29.51
C ILE A 3 -36.53 17.19 -28.19
N ARG A 4 -37.05 16.36 -27.28
CA ARG A 4 -36.30 15.93 -26.09
C ARG A 4 -35.12 15.11 -26.61
N LYS A 5 -33.91 15.58 -26.33
CA LYS A 5 -32.68 14.83 -26.61
C LYS A 5 -32.83 13.46 -25.94
N HIS A 6 -32.79 12.38 -26.72
CA HIS A 6 -32.93 11.03 -26.21
C HIS A 6 -31.70 10.71 -25.34
N TRP A 7 -31.89 10.49 -24.05
CA TRP A 7 -30.81 10.17 -23.11
C TRP A 7 -30.35 8.74 -23.34
N GLY A 8 -29.08 8.56 -23.70
CA GLY A 8 -28.48 7.24 -23.93
C GLY A 8 -27.27 6.93 -23.06
N VAL A 9 -26.70 5.73 -23.23
CA VAL A 9 -25.49 5.27 -22.53
C VAL A 9 -24.32 6.25 -22.72
N ALA A 10 -24.15 6.80 -23.92
CA ALA A 10 -23.10 7.78 -24.20
C ALA A 10 -23.25 9.06 -23.35
N ASP A 11 -24.48 9.59 -23.22
CA ASP A 11 -24.74 10.75 -22.36
C ASP A 11 -24.47 10.40 -20.89
N ALA A 12 -24.85 9.20 -20.43
CA ALA A 12 -24.59 8.74 -19.08
C ALA A 12 -23.09 8.63 -18.77
N LYS A 13 -22.29 8.05 -19.69
CA LYS A 13 -20.83 7.95 -19.53
C LYS A 13 -20.17 9.33 -19.41
N VAL A 14 -20.63 10.30 -20.20
CA VAL A 14 -20.13 11.69 -20.14
C VAL A 14 -20.57 12.39 -18.85
N HIS A 15 -21.85 12.27 -18.50
CA HIS A 15 -22.42 12.95 -17.34
C HIS A 15 -21.82 12.46 -16.02
N TYR A 16 -21.72 11.14 -15.82
CA TYR A 16 -21.14 10.54 -14.62
C TYR A 16 -19.62 10.39 -14.68
N ARG A 17 -19.00 10.72 -15.83
CA ARG A 17 -17.56 10.70 -16.06
C ARG A 17 -16.91 9.37 -15.69
N ILE A 18 -17.61 8.25 -15.88
CA ILE A 18 -17.13 6.92 -15.48
C ILE A 18 -15.82 6.56 -16.18
N THR A 19 -15.61 7.04 -17.40
CA THR A 19 -14.35 6.85 -18.13
C THR A 19 -13.16 7.56 -17.48
N SER A 20 -13.39 8.60 -16.68
CA SER A 20 -12.33 9.37 -16.01
C SER A 20 -11.84 8.69 -14.73
N TRP A 21 -12.74 8.18 -13.89
CA TRP A 21 -12.39 7.57 -12.60
C TRP A 21 -12.44 6.05 -12.60
N GLY A 22 -13.18 5.44 -13.53
CA GLY A 22 -13.35 3.98 -13.62
C GLY A 22 -12.07 3.25 -14.04
N MET A 23 -11.10 3.96 -14.64
CA MET A 23 -9.75 3.47 -14.97
C MET A 23 -9.72 2.13 -15.74
N GLY A 24 -10.77 1.83 -16.51
CA GLY A 24 -10.92 0.56 -17.23
C GLY A 24 -11.25 -0.64 -16.34
N PHE A 25 -11.61 -0.40 -15.07
CA PHE A 25 -12.18 -1.39 -14.16
C PHE A 25 -13.71 -1.31 -14.11
N PHE A 26 -14.26 -0.11 -14.25
CA PHE A 26 -15.71 0.14 -14.25
C PHE A 26 -16.12 0.89 -15.50
N ASP A 27 -17.28 0.54 -16.05
CA ASP A 27 -17.90 1.22 -17.19
C ASP A 27 -19.44 1.07 -17.13
N ILE A 28 -20.15 1.63 -18.13
CA ILE A 28 -21.58 1.40 -18.37
C ILE A 28 -21.72 0.51 -19.61
N ASN A 29 -22.42 -0.62 -19.46
CA ASN A 29 -22.66 -1.58 -20.54
C ASN A 29 -23.75 -1.12 -21.52
N GLU A 30 -24.01 -1.91 -22.57
CA GLU A 30 -24.94 -1.55 -23.65
C GLU A 30 -26.39 -1.38 -23.18
N VAL A 31 -26.78 -2.04 -22.09
CA VAL A 31 -28.12 -1.93 -21.49
C VAL A 31 -28.22 -0.81 -20.45
N GLY A 32 -27.13 -0.07 -20.20
CA GLY A 32 -27.12 1.09 -19.30
C GLY A 32 -26.83 0.78 -17.83
N HIS A 33 -26.38 -0.42 -17.50
CA HIS A 33 -25.96 -0.80 -16.15
C HIS A 33 -24.46 -0.59 -15.93
N VAL A 34 -24.06 -0.38 -14.68
CA VAL A 34 -22.64 -0.34 -14.31
C VAL A 34 -22.07 -1.76 -14.38
N SER A 35 -20.97 -1.91 -15.11
CA SER A 35 -20.24 -3.17 -15.23
C SER A 35 -18.82 -3.05 -14.68
N THR A 36 -18.22 -4.19 -14.34
CA THR A 36 -16.80 -4.31 -14.02
C THR A 36 -16.14 -5.43 -14.81
N LYS A 37 -14.84 -5.31 -15.08
CA LYS A 37 -14.07 -6.33 -15.80
C LYS A 37 -13.22 -7.17 -14.85
N ALA A 38 -13.59 -8.43 -14.68
CA ALA A 38 -12.83 -9.42 -13.93
C ALA A 38 -12.08 -10.34 -14.92
N GLY A 39 -10.82 -9.98 -15.21
CA GLY A 39 -10.08 -10.61 -16.31
C GLY A 39 -10.72 -10.28 -17.66
N ASP A 40 -11.06 -11.31 -18.43
CA ASP A 40 -11.71 -11.17 -19.74
C ASP A 40 -13.25 -11.15 -19.66
N CYS A 41 -13.82 -11.34 -18.46
CA CYS A 41 -15.27 -11.36 -18.27
C CYS A 41 -15.80 -9.98 -17.85
N GLU A 42 -16.85 -9.52 -18.52
CA GLU A 42 -17.66 -8.39 -18.05
C GLU A 42 -18.73 -8.88 -17.08
N LEU A 43 -18.84 -8.20 -15.94
CA LEU A 43 -19.81 -8.49 -14.89
C LEU A 43 -20.73 -7.29 -14.71
N ASP A 44 -22.03 -7.48 -14.95
CA ASP A 44 -23.06 -6.49 -14.69
C ASP A 44 -23.37 -6.44 -13.18
N LEU A 45 -23.11 -5.29 -12.54
CA LEU A 45 -23.28 -5.13 -11.09
C LEU A 45 -24.75 -5.08 -10.68
N TYR A 46 -25.65 -4.64 -11.56
CA TYR A 46 -27.09 -4.66 -11.29
C TYR A 46 -27.59 -6.10 -11.32
N ALA A 47 -27.26 -6.87 -12.35
CA ALA A 47 -27.62 -8.28 -12.42
C ALA A 47 -27.06 -9.08 -11.23
N LEU A 48 -25.79 -8.84 -10.87
CA LEU A 48 -25.19 -9.45 -9.68
C LEU A 48 -25.98 -9.07 -8.41
N SER A 49 -26.38 -7.82 -8.24
CA SER A 49 -27.15 -7.41 -7.06
C SER A 49 -28.48 -8.15 -6.91
N GLN A 50 -29.15 -8.46 -8.03
CA GLN A 50 -30.37 -9.27 -8.01
C GLN A 50 -30.07 -10.73 -7.62
N ASP A 51 -29.04 -11.35 -8.23
CA ASP A 51 -28.63 -12.73 -7.89
C ASP A 51 -28.25 -12.87 -6.40
N LEU A 52 -27.53 -11.89 -5.83
CA LEU A 52 -27.20 -11.91 -4.40
C LEU A 52 -28.45 -11.82 -3.51
N LYS A 53 -29.43 -11.03 -3.91
CA LYS A 53 -30.71 -10.91 -3.20
C LYS A 53 -31.49 -12.23 -3.26
N ASP A 54 -31.54 -12.85 -4.43
CA ASP A 54 -32.23 -14.13 -4.64
C ASP A 54 -31.57 -15.28 -3.86
N ARG A 55 -30.26 -15.18 -3.60
CA ARG A 55 -29.51 -16.07 -2.70
C ARG A 55 -29.72 -15.77 -1.21
N GLY A 56 -30.58 -14.81 -0.87
CA GLY A 56 -30.91 -14.45 0.51
C GLY A 56 -29.86 -13.58 1.21
N MET A 57 -28.95 -12.92 0.48
CA MET A 57 -28.07 -11.94 1.11
C MET A 57 -28.80 -10.62 1.38
N GLU A 58 -28.69 -10.15 2.63
CA GLU A 58 -29.17 -8.85 3.04
C GLU A 58 -28.18 -7.75 2.65
N PHE A 59 -28.71 -6.61 2.20
CA PHE A 59 -27.93 -5.42 1.88
C PHE A 59 -27.78 -4.52 3.11
N PRO A 60 -26.66 -3.78 3.26
CA PRO A 60 -25.60 -3.54 2.27
C PRO A 60 -24.56 -4.68 2.17
N VAL A 61 -24.11 -4.96 0.95
CA VAL A 61 -23.02 -5.92 0.66
C VAL A 61 -21.78 -5.19 0.15
N LEU A 62 -20.60 -5.57 0.63
CA LEU A 62 -19.32 -5.06 0.14
C LEU A 62 -18.67 -6.07 -0.82
N LEU A 63 -18.66 -5.74 -2.11
CA LEU A 63 -17.96 -6.52 -3.12
C LEU A 63 -16.48 -6.15 -3.17
N ARG A 64 -15.63 -7.16 -3.27
CA ARG A 64 -14.17 -7.02 -3.40
C ARG A 64 -13.72 -7.73 -4.66
N PHE A 65 -12.84 -7.08 -5.40
CA PHE A 65 -12.37 -7.53 -6.70
C PHE A 65 -10.83 -7.67 -6.68
N PRO A 66 -10.29 -8.81 -6.23
CA PRO A 66 -8.84 -8.99 -6.09
C PRO A 66 -8.04 -8.76 -7.39
N HIS A 67 -8.64 -9.04 -8.55
CA HIS A 67 -8.02 -8.77 -9.85
C HIS A 67 -7.72 -7.27 -10.09
N ILE A 68 -8.47 -6.36 -9.45
CA ILE A 68 -8.17 -4.92 -9.53
C ILE A 68 -6.87 -4.63 -8.78
N LEU A 69 -6.63 -5.26 -7.64
CA LEU A 69 -5.39 -5.11 -6.88
C LEU A 69 -4.18 -5.54 -7.72
N GLN A 70 -4.29 -6.70 -8.39
CA GLN A 70 -3.25 -7.19 -9.30
C GLN A 70 -2.95 -6.18 -10.42
N ARG A 71 -3.98 -5.76 -11.16
CA ARG A 71 -3.81 -4.83 -12.29
C ARG A 71 -3.25 -3.48 -11.86
N MET A 72 -3.58 -3.01 -10.65
CA MET A 72 -3.00 -1.79 -10.09
C MET A 72 -1.52 -1.97 -9.76
N LEU A 73 -1.15 -3.13 -9.21
CA LEU A 73 0.25 -3.47 -8.94
C LEU A 73 1.07 -3.55 -10.24
N ASP A 74 0.55 -4.22 -11.26
CA ASP A 74 1.21 -4.36 -12.57
C ASP A 74 1.37 -2.99 -13.25
N ARG A 75 0.34 -2.13 -13.16
CA ARG A 75 0.38 -0.78 -13.70
C ARG A 75 1.43 0.07 -13.00
N LEU A 76 1.54 -0.03 -11.67
CA LEU A 76 2.53 0.69 -10.89
C LEU A 76 3.96 0.25 -11.26
N HIS A 77 4.22 -1.06 -11.27
CA HIS A 77 5.52 -1.62 -11.69
C HIS A 77 5.87 -1.24 -13.12
N SER A 78 4.91 -1.33 -14.04
CA SER A 78 5.11 -0.94 -15.44
C SER A 78 5.45 0.54 -15.59
N ALA A 79 4.84 1.42 -14.78
CA ALA A 79 5.13 2.85 -14.81
C ALA A 79 6.55 3.14 -14.31
N PHE A 80 6.96 2.55 -13.18
CA PHE A 80 8.32 2.71 -12.66
C PHE A 80 9.35 2.11 -13.60
N LYS A 81 9.12 0.89 -14.12
CA LYS A 81 10.02 0.26 -15.09
C LYS A 81 10.23 1.14 -16.33
N LYS A 82 9.15 1.69 -16.90
CA LYS A 82 9.24 2.61 -18.05
C LYS A 82 10.09 3.84 -17.71
N ALA A 83 9.84 4.48 -16.58
CA ALA A 83 10.58 5.65 -16.15
C ALA A 83 12.07 5.34 -15.91
N MET A 84 12.37 4.23 -15.24
CA MET A 84 13.74 3.77 -14.98
C MET A 84 14.48 3.48 -16.28
N THR A 85 13.85 2.81 -17.25
CA THR A 85 14.44 2.60 -18.59
C THR A 85 14.70 3.93 -19.31
N SER A 86 13.74 4.86 -19.30
CA SER A 86 13.90 6.16 -19.96
C SER A 86 14.98 7.04 -19.31
N CYS A 87 15.29 6.83 -18.03
CA CYS A 87 16.31 7.55 -17.30
C CYS A 87 17.62 6.76 -17.12
N GLU A 88 17.75 5.58 -17.75
CA GLU A 88 18.90 4.68 -17.61
C GLU A 88 19.25 4.38 -16.12
N TYR A 89 18.22 4.29 -15.28
CA TYR A 89 18.38 4.01 -13.86
C TYR A 89 18.71 2.54 -13.62
N ALA A 90 19.87 2.28 -13.01
CA ALA A 90 20.41 0.93 -12.84
C ALA A 90 19.94 0.19 -11.56
N GLY A 91 19.27 0.88 -10.63
CA GLY A 91 18.75 0.25 -9.42
C GLY A 91 17.45 -0.52 -9.69
N ASP A 92 16.96 -1.23 -8.66
CA ASP A 92 15.69 -1.94 -8.69
C ASP A 92 14.53 -1.10 -8.13
N TYR A 93 13.31 -1.55 -8.42
CA TYR A 93 12.09 -0.99 -7.84
C TYR A 93 11.30 -2.08 -7.13
N VAL A 94 10.94 -1.81 -5.88
CA VAL A 94 10.04 -2.65 -5.08
C VAL A 94 8.92 -1.76 -4.56
N ALA A 95 7.68 -2.16 -4.80
CA ALA A 95 6.53 -1.49 -4.20
C ALA A 95 6.42 -1.83 -2.71
N ALA A 96 6.12 -0.84 -1.86
CA ALA A 96 5.82 -1.06 -0.46
C ALA A 96 4.34 -0.78 -0.18
N TYR A 97 3.63 -1.76 0.37
CA TYR A 97 2.21 -1.66 0.75
C TYR A 97 2.06 -1.30 2.23
N PRO A 98 1.58 -0.07 2.55
CA PRO A 98 1.32 0.34 3.93
C PRO A 98 0.00 -0.24 4.43
N ILE A 99 0.07 -1.24 5.31
CA ILE A 99 -1.13 -2.00 5.71
C ILE A 99 -2.14 -1.15 6.48
N LYS A 100 -1.71 -0.02 7.04
CA LYS A 100 -2.58 0.99 7.68
C LYS A 100 -3.76 1.43 6.81
N VAL A 101 -3.65 1.29 5.49
CA VAL A 101 -4.70 1.63 4.53
C VAL A 101 -5.80 0.56 4.49
N ASN A 102 -5.45 -0.73 4.60
CA ASN A 102 -6.41 -1.83 4.63
C ASN A 102 -5.76 -3.11 5.19
N GLN A 103 -5.97 -3.39 6.48
CA GLN A 103 -5.38 -4.52 7.20
C GLN A 103 -6.10 -5.87 6.96
N GLN A 104 -7.05 -5.92 6.02
CA GLN A 104 -7.83 -7.13 5.77
C GLN A 104 -6.95 -8.27 5.27
N ALA A 105 -7.12 -9.46 5.85
CA ALA A 105 -6.31 -10.63 5.54
C ALA A 105 -6.27 -10.95 4.04
N SER A 106 -7.42 -10.84 3.35
CA SER A 106 -7.50 -11.08 1.91
C SER A 106 -6.64 -10.13 1.06
N VAL A 107 -6.42 -8.89 1.51
CA VAL A 107 -5.57 -7.91 0.82
C VAL A 107 -4.10 -8.20 1.10
N ILE A 108 -3.76 -8.43 2.38
CA ILE A 108 -2.39 -8.75 2.81
C ILE A 108 -1.91 -10.04 2.12
N GLN A 109 -2.72 -11.10 2.16
CA GLN A 109 -2.41 -12.37 1.50
C GLN A 109 -2.29 -12.22 -0.01
N HIS A 110 -3.17 -11.43 -0.64
CA HIS A 110 -3.09 -11.19 -2.09
C HIS A 110 -1.73 -10.61 -2.50
N PHE A 111 -1.20 -9.63 -1.78
CA PHE A 111 0.11 -9.04 -2.07
C PHE A 111 1.28 -9.93 -1.62
N SER A 112 1.11 -10.70 -0.54
CA SER A 112 2.17 -11.58 -0.04
C SER A 112 2.47 -12.76 -0.96
N LEU A 113 1.55 -13.12 -1.86
CA LEU A 113 1.70 -14.23 -2.81
C LEU A 113 2.26 -13.79 -4.17
N GLN A 114 2.66 -12.52 -4.32
CA GLN A 114 3.13 -11.96 -5.59
C GLN A 114 4.61 -12.28 -5.82
N ASN A 115 4.87 -13.19 -6.76
CA ASN A 115 6.24 -13.59 -7.12
C ASN A 115 6.83 -12.76 -8.28
N GLN A 116 6.01 -12.37 -9.25
CA GLN A 116 6.49 -11.59 -10.41
C GLN A 116 6.81 -10.13 -10.04
N HIS A 117 6.06 -9.61 -9.07
CA HIS A 117 6.16 -8.25 -8.56
C HIS A 117 6.18 -8.31 -7.03
N PRO A 118 7.34 -8.61 -6.42
CA PRO A 118 7.46 -8.67 -4.96
C PRO A 118 6.98 -7.37 -4.32
N VAL A 119 6.25 -7.50 -3.21
CA VAL A 119 5.70 -6.37 -2.46
C VAL A 119 6.27 -6.39 -1.05
N ALA A 120 6.97 -5.33 -0.67
CA ALA A 120 7.35 -5.09 0.71
C ALA A 120 6.12 -4.61 1.50
N PHE A 121 6.08 -4.88 2.80
CA PHE A 121 4.98 -4.44 3.66
C PHE A 121 5.46 -3.37 4.61
N GLU A 122 4.74 -2.26 4.68
CA GLU A 122 5.01 -1.21 5.66
C GLU A 122 4.02 -1.32 6.82
N VAL A 123 4.58 -1.34 8.03
CA VAL A 123 3.85 -1.41 9.29
C VAL A 123 4.23 -0.21 10.16
N GLY A 124 3.25 0.42 10.78
CA GLY A 124 3.43 1.60 11.61
C GLY A 124 3.11 1.39 13.09
N SER A 125 2.74 0.16 13.49
CA SER A 125 2.39 -0.17 14.88
C SER A 125 2.62 -1.64 15.21
N LYS A 126 2.72 -1.95 16.51
CA LYS A 126 2.94 -3.31 17.01
C LYS A 126 1.83 -4.26 16.55
N ALA A 127 0.58 -3.81 16.55
CA ALA A 127 -0.57 -4.59 16.10
C ALA A 127 -0.49 -4.90 14.59
N GLU A 128 -0.04 -3.93 13.79
CA GLU A 128 0.18 -4.11 12.35
C GLU A 128 1.31 -5.12 12.09
N LEU A 129 2.42 -5.02 12.82
CA LEU A 129 3.51 -6.00 12.71
C LEU A 129 3.05 -7.42 13.07
N ILE A 130 2.26 -7.60 14.13
CA ILE A 130 1.68 -8.90 14.49
C ILE A 130 0.78 -9.42 13.35
N ALA A 131 -0.08 -8.58 12.80
CA ALA A 131 -0.97 -8.96 11.70
C ALA A 131 -0.17 -9.42 10.46
N CYS A 132 0.87 -8.66 10.09
CA CYS A 132 1.78 -9.01 9.00
C CYS A 132 2.47 -10.36 9.22
N LEU A 133 3.09 -10.57 10.38
CA LEU A 133 3.79 -11.82 10.70
C LEU A 133 2.85 -13.04 10.71
N GLY A 134 1.57 -12.84 11.08
CA GLY A 134 0.58 -13.93 11.12
C GLY A 134 -0.07 -14.28 9.77
N LEU A 135 0.01 -13.40 8.77
CA LEU A 135 -0.78 -13.51 7.52
C LEU A 135 0.06 -13.69 6.26
N MET A 136 1.36 -13.41 6.31
CA MET A 136 2.22 -13.33 5.14
C MET A 136 3.23 -14.48 5.10
N GLN A 137 3.65 -14.83 3.89
CA GLN A 137 4.88 -15.60 3.68
C GLN A 137 6.10 -14.72 3.98
N THR A 138 7.29 -15.33 3.96
CA THR A 138 8.56 -14.61 4.05
C THR A 138 8.62 -13.49 3.02
N GLN A 139 8.76 -12.25 3.50
CA GLN A 139 8.67 -11.01 2.74
C GLN A 139 9.50 -9.92 3.42
N THR A 140 9.78 -8.82 2.70
CA THR A 140 10.38 -7.62 3.28
C THR A 140 9.36 -6.85 4.12
N ILE A 141 9.73 -6.49 5.35
CA ILE A 141 8.88 -5.72 6.28
C ILE A 141 9.59 -4.44 6.69
N ILE A 142 8.98 -3.29 6.41
CA ILE A 142 9.48 -1.96 6.75
C ILE A 142 8.73 -1.48 8.00
N CYS A 143 9.44 -1.37 9.12
CA CYS A 143 8.91 -0.99 10.42
C CYS A 143 9.06 0.52 10.67
N ASN A 144 7.95 1.25 10.63
CA ASN A 144 7.86 2.67 10.99
C ASN A 144 7.09 2.86 12.32
N GLY A 145 6.87 4.13 12.67
CA GLY A 145 6.06 4.53 13.81
C GLY A 145 6.85 4.50 15.12
N TYR A 146 6.13 4.62 16.23
CA TYR A 146 6.72 4.58 17.58
C TYR A 146 7.05 3.14 17.99
N LYS A 147 8.29 2.92 18.40
CA LYS A 147 8.83 1.58 18.69
C LYS A 147 9.23 1.48 20.16
N ASP A 148 8.40 0.80 20.94
CA ASP A 148 8.78 0.35 22.29
C ASP A 148 9.69 -0.89 22.21
N GLU A 149 10.25 -1.31 23.34
CA GLU A 149 11.09 -2.51 23.41
C GLU A 149 10.37 -3.76 22.87
N ALA A 150 9.07 -3.91 23.19
CA ALA A 150 8.27 -5.04 22.70
C ALA A 150 8.13 -5.04 21.18
N TYR A 151 7.93 -3.87 20.56
CA TYR A 151 7.89 -3.72 19.11
C TYR A 151 9.23 -4.14 18.50
N ILE A 152 10.35 -3.66 19.04
CA ILE A 152 11.69 -3.97 18.51
C ILE A 152 11.98 -5.47 18.63
N ARG A 153 11.70 -6.09 19.78
CA ARG A 153 11.85 -7.54 19.96
C ARG A 153 11.00 -8.33 18.97
N LEU A 154 9.77 -7.87 18.70
CA LEU A 154 8.91 -8.51 17.70
C LEU A 154 9.48 -8.36 16.28
N ALA A 155 10.02 -7.19 15.93
CA ALA A 155 10.67 -6.97 14.64
C ALA A 155 11.89 -7.88 14.46
N LEU A 156 12.73 -8.01 15.49
CA LEU A 156 13.87 -8.93 15.51
C LEU A 156 13.44 -10.40 15.43
N THR A 157 12.32 -10.76 16.07
CA THR A 157 11.72 -12.10 15.93
C THR A 157 11.26 -12.35 14.50
N GLY A 158 10.76 -11.33 13.80
CA GLY A 158 10.45 -11.39 12.37
C GLY A 158 11.67 -11.81 11.53
N CYS A 159 12.87 -11.32 11.84
CA CYS A 159 14.10 -11.78 11.20
C CYS A 159 14.36 -13.28 11.43
N LEU A 160 14.15 -13.77 12.65
CA LEU A 160 14.32 -15.20 12.98
C LEU A 160 13.32 -16.09 12.22
N LEU A 161 12.15 -15.55 11.90
CA LEU A 161 11.15 -16.21 11.05
C LEU A 161 11.48 -16.14 9.55
N GLY A 162 12.63 -15.56 9.19
CA GLY A 162 13.15 -15.47 7.83
C GLY A 162 12.78 -14.19 7.08
N HIS A 163 12.03 -13.27 7.67
CA HIS A 163 11.66 -12.01 6.99
C HIS A 163 12.85 -11.04 6.89
N ASP A 164 12.93 -10.32 5.78
CA ASP A 164 13.83 -9.19 5.62
C ASP A 164 13.25 -7.97 6.33
N VAL A 165 13.52 -7.83 7.63
CA VAL A 165 12.99 -6.74 8.44
C VAL A 165 13.92 -5.53 8.42
N VAL A 166 13.36 -4.39 8.00
CA VAL A 166 14.00 -3.08 8.04
C VAL A 166 13.39 -2.26 9.17
N ILE A 167 14.16 -1.96 10.21
CA ILE A 167 13.72 -1.09 11.31
C ILE A 167 14.07 0.36 10.96
N VAL A 168 13.05 1.18 10.66
CA VAL A 168 13.26 2.59 10.28
C VAL A 168 13.40 3.44 11.54
N LEU A 169 14.62 3.92 11.81
CA LEU A 169 14.93 4.79 12.93
C LEU A 169 14.31 6.18 12.72
N GLU A 170 13.53 6.61 13.70
CA GLU A 170 12.92 7.94 13.74
C GLU A 170 13.55 8.86 14.80
N SER A 171 14.39 8.31 15.68
CA SER A 171 15.16 9.05 16.70
C SER A 171 16.48 8.36 17.05
N LEU A 172 17.42 9.10 17.67
CA LEU A 172 18.69 8.55 18.15
C LEU A 172 18.50 7.49 19.25
N ALA A 173 17.52 7.69 20.13
CA ALA A 173 17.25 6.76 21.23
C ALA A 173 16.84 5.37 20.72
N GLU A 174 16.12 5.31 19.59
CA GLU A 174 15.74 4.03 18.98
C GLU A 174 16.97 3.20 18.57
N LEU A 175 18.06 3.82 18.11
CA LEU A 175 19.27 3.09 17.73
C LEU A 175 19.81 2.30 18.93
N GLN A 176 19.99 2.96 20.07
CA GLN A 176 20.53 2.32 21.27
C GLN A 176 19.67 1.15 21.74
N HIS A 177 18.35 1.29 21.68
CA HIS A 177 17.42 0.20 21.99
C HIS A 177 17.56 -0.96 21.01
N VAL A 178 17.62 -0.68 19.71
CA VAL A 178 17.77 -1.73 18.69
C VAL A 178 19.09 -2.47 18.87
N LEU A 179 20.22 -1.78 19.04
CA LEU A 179 21.54 -2.39 19.23
C LEU A 179 21.62 -3.29 20.47
N LYS A 180 21.04 -2.83 21.59
CA LYS A 180 20.98 -3.62 22.83
C LYS A 180 20.19 -4.91 22.60
N LEU A 181 18.98 -4.80 22.05
CA LEU A 181 18.08 -5.93 21.86
C LEU A 181 18.56 -6.90 20.77
N SER A 182 19.19 -6.37 19.72
CA SER A 182 19.80 -7.17 18.65
C SER A 182 20.94 -8.02 19.17
N ALA A 183 21.76 -7.48 20.09
CA ALA A 183 22.83 -8.24 20.75
C ALA A 183 22.28 -9.32 21.69
N GLU A 184 21.21 -9.03 22.45
CA GLU A 184 20.56 -10.01 23.33
C GLU A 184 19.95 -11.18 22.55
N ILE A 185 19.37 -10.93 21.38
CA ILE A 185 18.69 -11.95 20.55
C ILE A 185 19.66 -12.57 19.52
N ASN A 186 20.85 -12.02 19.35
CA ASN A 186 21.84 -12.41 18.35
C ASN A 186 21.30 -12.37 16.91
N VAL A 187 20.67 -11.25 16.56
CA VAL A 187 20.08 -10.99 15.23
C VAL A 187 20.51 -9.62 14.77
N GLN A 188 20.92 -9.48 13.50
CA GLN A 188 21.24 -8.18 12.92
C GLN A 188 20.16 -7.78 11.91
N PRO A 189 19.23 -6.87 12.26
CA PRO A 189 18.24 -6.37 11.31
C PRO A 189 18.86 -5.34 10.37
N ALA A 190 18.23 -5.13 9.22
CA ALA A 190 18.52 -3.95 8.42
C ALA A 190 17.98 -2.69 9.15
N LEU A 191 18.75 -1.61 9.15
CA LEU A 191 18.34 -0.33 9.71
C LEU A 191 18.05 0.66 8.59
N GLY A 192 16.86 1.26 8.63
CA GLY A 192 16.49 2.40 7.80
C GLY A 192 16.57 3.70 8.60
N MET A 193 16.62 4.84 7.93
CA MET A 193 16.64 6.15 8.58
C MET A 193 15.57 7.05 7.98
N ARG A 194 14.67 7.58 8.82
CA ARG A 194 13.70 8.56 8.37
C ARG A 194 14.30 9.97 8.45
N VAL A 195 14.65 10.57 7.32
CA VAL A 195 15.26 11.91 7.30
C VAL A 195 14.19 13.02 7.28
N ARG A 196 14.39 14.06 8.10
CA ARG A 196 13.59 15.30 8.04
C ARG A 196 14.04 16.15 6.86
N LEU A 197 13.14 16.34 5.90
CA LEU A 197 13.38 17.22 4.76
C LEU A 197 13.17 18.69 5.18
N SER A 198 14.12 19.55 4.79
CA SER A 198 14.05 21.01 4.94
C SER A 198 13.18 21.67 3.86
N ALA A 199 12.98 20.98 2.73
CA ALA A 199 12.10 21.43 1.66
C ALA A 199 10.63 21.32 2.09
N VAL A 200 9.93 22.45 2.14
CA VAL A 200 8.48 22.49 2.27
C VAL A 200 7.92 22.34 0.85
N ALA A 201 7.21 21.25 0.56
CA ALA A 201 6.47 21.15 -0.69
C ALA A 201 5.38 22.23 -0.71
N ASN A 202 5.45 23.16 -1.67
CA ASN A 202 4.39 24.14 -1.92
C ASN A 202 3.15 23.41 -2.47
N GLY A 203 2.17 23.12 -1.61
CA GLY A 203 0.93 22.46 -2.00
C GLY A 203 -0.12 22.41 -0.89
N LYS A 204 -1.37 22.06 -1.25
CA LYS A 204 -2.54 22.01 -0.34
C LYS A 204 -2.46 20.97 0.79
N TRP A 205 -1.36 20.21 0.88
CA TRP A 205 -1.10 19.16 1.87
C TRP A 205 0.05 19.55 2.82
N GLN A 206 0.09 20.83 3.19
CA GLN A 206 1.23 21.53 3.81
C GLN A 206 1.58 21.12 5.26
N ASN A 207 0.87 20.16 5.87
CA ASN A 207 0.93 19.96 7.34
C ASN A 207 1.87 18.85 7.85
N THR A 208 2.71 18.24 7.01
CA THR A 208 3.66 17.20 7.47
C THR A 208 5.12 17.44 7.08
N GLY A 209 5.45 18.54 6.42
CA GLY A 209 6.82 18.91 6.03
C GLY A 209 7.33 20.15 6.78
N GLY A 210 8.60 20.13 7.19
CA GLY A 210 9.28 21.25 7.85
C GLY A 210 9.60 21.04 9.34
N LYS A 211 10.22 22.06 9.97
CA LYS A 211 10.76 22.04 11.35
C LYS A 211 9.78 21.56 12.45
N ARG A 212 8.48 21.44 12.18
CA ARG A 212 7.44 20.99 13.13
C ARG A 212 7.06 19.50 13.00
N SER A 213 7.69 18.73 12.11
CA SER A 213 7.47 17.27 12.07
C SER A 213 7.91 16.63 13.38
N LYS A 214 7.01 15.84 13.99
CA LYS A 214 7.31 15.07 15.21
C LYS A 214 8.31 13.93 14.95
N PHE A 215 8.37 13.43 13.73
CA PHE A 215 9.13 12.23 13.37
C PHE A 215 10.28 12.52 12.39
N GLY A 216 11.30 11.68 12.45
CA GLY A 216 12.49 11.71 11.61
C GLY A 216 13.67 12.44 12.25
N LEU A 217 14.84 12.22 11.65
CA LEU A 217 16.15 12.67 12.08
C LEU A 217 16.55 13.94 11.33
N THR A 218 17.13 14.91 12.04
CA THR A 218 17.78 16.07 11.40
C THR A 218 19.09 15.65 10.73
N ALA A 219 19.61 16.47 9.81
CA ALA A 219 20.90 16.20 9.18
C ALA A 219 22.03 15.97 10.19
N GLY A 220 22.06 16.72 11.30
CA GLY A 220 23.03 16.52 12.37
C GLY A 220 22.88 15.17 13.09
N GLN A 221 21.63 14.74 13.34
CA GLN A 221 21.36 13.42 13.93
C GLN A 221 21.72 12.27 12.98
N VAL A 222 21.55 12.46 11.67
CA VAL A 222 21.98 11.47 10.66
C VAL A 222 23.50 11.28 10.70
N ILE A 223 24.26 12.37 10.75
CA ILE A 223 25.73 12.31 10.87
C ILE A 223 26.14 11.64 12.18
N GLN A 224 25.48 11.98 13.29
CA GLN A 224 25.76 11.36 14.57
C GLN A 224 25.51 9.84 14.56
N LEU A 225 24.40 9.38 13.97
CA LEU A 225 24.10 7.93 13.85
C LEU A 225 25.14 7.17 13.04
N HIS A 226 25.80 7.82 12.08
CA HIS A 226 26.85 7.17 11.30
C HIS A 226 28.17 6.99 12.09
N GLN A 227 28.38 7.80 13.13
CA GLN A 227 29.60 7.81 13.93
C GLN A 227 29.54 6.85 15.14
N GLU A 228 28.35 6.39 15.51
CA GLU A 228 28.08 5.41 16.57
C GLU A 228 28.10 3.97 16.03
#